data_AF-A0A5U6HQ35-F1
#
_entry.id   AF-A0A5U6HQ35-F1
#
_cell.length_a   1.000
_cell.length_b   1.000
_cell.length_c   1.000
_cell.angle_alpha   90.00
_cell.angle_beta   90.00
_cell.angle_gamma   90.00
#
_symmetry.space_group_name_H-M   'P 1'
#
loop_
_entity.id
_entity.type
_entity.pdbx_description
1 polymer ?
#
loop_
_entity_poly.entity_id
_entity_poly.type
_entity_poly.pdbx_seq_one_letter_code
_entity_poly.pdbx_strand_id
1 'polypeptide(L)'
;MPRPVTLPDSLCAFIRSLDKPPVFTLPVRSTTEPEEDNASDTTTPPAYPPPPAWVAARDAYIRHVMTCGHCVTSGLRTPRHCATGERLRRELDAQPWESGP
;
A
#
# COMPACT_ATOMS: atom_id res chain seq x y z
N MET A 1 -36.98 -0.29 -0.10
CA MET A 1 -37.05 -1.53 0.71
C MET A 1 -35.89 -2.44 0.30
N PRO A 2 -34.75 -2.46 1.02
CA PRO A 2 -33.66 -3.37 0.69
C PRO A 2 -34.09 -4.81 0.98
N ARG A 3 -33.86 -5.72 0.03
CA ARG A 3 -34.16 -7.14 0.19
C ARG A 3 -33.14 -7.78 1.15
N PRO A 4 -33.58 -8.61 2.12
CA PRO A 4 -32.65 -9.35 2.95
C PRO A 4 -31.90 -10.37 2.06
N VAL A 5 -30.57 -10.26 2.03
CA VAL A 5 -29.70 -11.24 1.38
C VAL A 5 -29.57 -12.42 2.33
N THR A 6 -30.25 -13.54 2.02
CA THR A 6 -30.10 -14.79 2.75
C THR A 6 -28.95 -15.59 2.15
N LEU A 7 -27.94 -15.91 2.96
CA LEU A 7 -26.83 -16.76 2.54
C LEU A 7 -27.28 -18.23 2.51
N PRO A 8 -26.86 -19.03 1.51
CA PRO A 8 -27.12 -20.46 1.46
C PRO A 8 -26.48 -21.20 2.64
N ASP A 9 -27.15 -22.24 3.14
CA ASP A 9 -26.66 -23.03 4.29
C ASP A 9 -25.29 -23.66 4.06
N SER A 10 -24.98 -24.05 2.83
CA SER A 10 -23.67 -24.57 2.44
C SER A 10 -22.55 -23.55 2.62
N LEU A 11 -22.83 -22.27 2.34
CA LEU A 11 -21.90 -21.17 2.50
C LEU A 11 -21.70 -20.84 3.99
N CYS A 12 -22.78 -20.87 4.77
CA CYS A 12 -22.73 -20.76 6.23
C CYS A 12 -21.93 -21.91 6.87
N ALA A 13 -22.09 -23.14 6.40
CA ALA A 13 -21.34 -24.30 6.88
C ALA A 13 -19.85 -24.20 6.53
N PHE A 14 -19.51 -23.77 5.31
CA PHE A 14 -18.13 -23.52 4.88
C PHE A 14 -17.45 -22.46 5.76
N ILE A 15 -18.10 -21.31 6.00
CA ILE A 15 -17.56 -20.25 6.86
C ILE A 15 -17.27 -20.77 8.28
N ARG A 16 -18.16 -21.61 8.84
CA ARG A 16 -17.97 -22.22 10.17
C ARG A 16 -16.88 -23.28 10.20
N SER A 17 -16.60 -23.91 9.05
CA SER A 17 -15.55 -24.91 8.89
C SER A 17 -14.16 -24.30 8.72
N LEU A 18 -14.05 -23.00 8.43
CA LEU A 18 -12.77 -22.32 8.41
C LEU A 18 -12.20 -22.33 9.82
N ASP A 19 -10.94 -22.74 9.96
CA ASP A 19 -10.21 -22.57 11.21
C ASP A 19 -10.30 -21.11 11.64
N LYS A 20 -10.54 -20.90 12.95
CA LYS A 20 -10.57 -19.56 13.52
C LYS A 20 -9.29 -18.84 13.07
N PRO A 21 -9.38 -17.70 12.37
CA PRO A 21 -8.18 -16.96 12.02
C PRO A 21 -7.40 -16.72 13.31
N PRO A 22 -6.06 -16.91 13.31
CA PRO A 22 -5.27 -16.64 14.49
C PRO A 22 -5.70 -15.28 15.00
N VAL A 23 -6.12 -15.23 16.26
CA VAL A 23 -6.45 -13.96 16.90
C VAL A 23 -5.14 -13.20 16.87
N PHE A 24 -5.01 -12.27 15.92
CA PHE A 24 -3.99 -11.25 15.98
C PHE A 24 -4.39 -10.38 17.17
N THR A 25 -3.96 -10.79 18.36
CA THR A 25 -3.76 -9.91 19.48
C THR A 25 -2.76 -8.88 19.00
N LEU A 26 -3.24 -7.79 18.41
CA LEU A 26 -2.48 -6.55 18.39
C LEU A 26 -2.12 -6.30 19.86
N PRO A 27 -0.83 -6.23 20.21
CA PRO A 27 -0.47 -5.95 21.59
C PRO A 27 -1.05 -4.58 21.91
N VAL A 28 -1.94 -4.54 22.90
CA VAL A 28 -2.23 -3.32 23.63
C VAL A 28 -0.87 -2.78 24.05
N ARG A 29 -0.51 -1.58 23.58
CA ARG A 29 0.68 -0.84 24.03
C ARG A 29 0.47 -0.51 25.51
N SER A 30 0.73 -1.48 26.38
CA SER A 30 0.87 -1.28 27.80
C SER A 30 2.33 -0.98 28.06
N THR A 31 2.58 0.29 28.33
CA THR A 31 3.82 0.83 28.87
C THR A 31 4.23 0.04 30.11
N THR A 32 5.18 -0.89 30.01
CA THR A 32 6.24 -1.16 31.01
C THR A 32 7.09 -2.39 30.64
N GLU A 33 8.37 -2.14 30.38
CA GLU A 33 9.52 -3.01 30.75
C GLU A 33 9.80 -4.30 29.93
N PRO A 34 11.04 -4.82 29.95
CA PRO A 34 11.88 -4.91 28.75
C PRO A 34 12.12 -6.37 28.36
N GLU A 35 12.22 -6.66 27.06
CA GLU A 35 12.72 -7.96 26.62
C GLU A 35 13.65 -7.80 25.42
N GLU A 36 14.80 -8.44 25.60
CA GLU A 36 15.94 -8.50 24.72
C GLU A 36 15.62 -9.26 23.42
N ASP A 37 16.45 -8.97 22.42
CA ASP A 37 16.71 -9.80 21.26
C ASP A 37 15.53 -10.14 20.33
N ASN A 38 15.32 -9.26 19.35
CA ASN A 38 15.31 -9.69 17.96
C ASN A 38 15.94 -8.56 17.17
N ALA A 39 17.10 -8.80 16.54
CA ALA A 39 17.62 -8.00 15.46
C ALA A 39 16.69 -8.09 14.23
N SER A 40 15.46 -7.59 14.37
CA SER A 40 14.72 -7.08 13.23
C SER A 40 15.50 -5.88 12.77
N ASP A 41 16.05 -5.99 11.57
CA ASP A 41 16.49 -4.90 10.73
C ASP A 41 15.31 -3.94 10.55
N THR A 42 15.04 -3.19 11.61
CA THR A 42 14.14 -2.07 11.63
C THR A 42 14.86 -1.07 10.77
N THR A 43 14.60 -1.14 9.46
CA THR A 43 14.97 -0.09 8.52
C THR A 43 14.43 1.17 9.14
N THR A 44 15.35 1.91 9.78
CA THR A 44 15.06 3.18 10.41
C THR A 44 14.39 4.00 9.31
N PRO A 45 13.20 4.58 9.54
CA PRO A 45 12.57 5.40 8.52
C PRO A 45 13.63 6.41 8.04
N PRO A 46 13.78 6.60 6.71
CA PRO A 46 14.89 7.39 6.18
C PRO A 46 14.94 8.72 6.92
N ALA A 47 16.13 9.03 7.46
CA ALA A 47 16.35 10.15 8.37
C ALA A 47 16.05 11.53 7.75
N TYR A 48 15.73 11.57 6.46
CA TYR A 48 15.45 12.77 5.69
C TYR A 48 14.10 12.66 5.01
N PRO A 49 13.23 13.68 5.15
CA PRO A 49 11.99 13.73 4.39
C PRO A 49 12.31 13.75 2.89
N PRO A 50 11.53 13.05 2.05
CA PRO A 50 11.75 13.06 0.61
C PRO A 50 11.62 14.49 0.05
N PRO A 51 12.35 14.83 -1.03
CA PRO A 51 12.28 16.16 -1.63
C PRO A 51 10.85 16.55 -2.00
N PRO A 52 10.43 17.80 -1.76
CA PRO A 52 9.06 18.24 -2.02
C PRO A 52 8.69 18.14 -3.50
N ALA A 53 9.65 18.38 -4.39
CA ALA A 53 9.46 18.24 -5.84
C ALA A 53 9.20 16.78 -6.26
N TRP A 54 9.92 15.83 -5.66
CA TRP A 54 9.70 14.40 -5.88
C TRP A 54 8.32 13.96 -5.39
N VAL A 55 7.90 14.41 -4.20
CA VAL A 55 6.58 14.12 -3.64
C VAL A 55 5.46 14.66 -4.53
N ALA A 56 5.57 15.91 -5.00
CA ALA A 56 4.58 16.51 -5.88
C ALA A 56 4.44 15.74 -7.21
N ALA A 57 5.57 15.36 -7.83
CA ALA A 57 5.57 14.56 -9.06
C ALA A 57 4.97 13.17 -8.84
N ARG A 58 5.30 12.53 -7.71
CA ARG A 58 4.75 11.21 -7.33
C ARG A 58 3.24 11.29 -7.18
N ASP A 59 2.75 12.26 -6.43
CA ASP A 59 1.32 12.36 -6.13
C ASP A 59 0.52 12.71 -7.39
N ALA A 60 1.08 13.50 -8.32
CA ALA A 60 0.48 13.74 -9.63
C ALA A 60 0.40 12.44 -10.46
N TYR A 61 1.48 11.65 -10.51
CA TYR A 61 1.50 10.36 -11.19
C TYR A 61 0.49 9.37 -10.57
N ILE A 62 0.49 9.21 -9.25
CA ILE A 62 -0.43 8.31 -8.53
C ILE A 62 -1.88 8.70 -8.79
N ARG A 63 -2.21 9.99 -8.68
CA ARG A 63 -3.56 10.49 -8.96
C ARG A 63 -3.99 10.12 -10.37
N HIS A 64 -3.10 10.24 -11.36
CA HIS A 64 -3.41 9.89 -12.73
C HIS A 64 -3.63 8.38 -12.91
N VAL A 65 -2.73 7.52 -12.44
CA VAL A 65 -2.86 6.07 -12.65
C VAL A 65 -4.07 5.47 -11.91
N MET A 66 -4.44 6.05 -10.76
CA MET A 66 -5.63 5.62 -10.01
C MET A 66 -6.96 6.03 -10.67
N THR A 67 -6.94 7.05 -11.53
CA THR A 67 -8.15 7.57 -12.22
C THR A 67 -8.22 7.16 -13.69
N CYS A 68 -7.09 6.80 -14.30
CA CYS A 68 -6.98 6.46 -15.71
C CYS A 68 -7.13 4.94 -15.93
N GLY A 69 -8.24 4.52 -16.52
CA GLY A 69 -8.47 3.10 -16.86
C GLY A 69 -7.56 2.53 -17.96
N HIS A 70 -6.76 3.37 -18.63
CA HIS A 70 -5.76 2.92 -19.61
C HIS A 70 -4.39 2.62 -18.97
N CYS A 71 -4.14 3.14 -17.77
CA CYS A 71 -2.90 2.89 -17.05
C CYS A 71 -3.04 1.59 -16.24
N VAL A 72 -2.09 0.67 -16.41
CA VAL A 72 -2.02 -0.60 -15.69
C VAL A 72 -0.64 -0.73 -15.08
N THR A 73 -0.54 -0.49 -13.78
CA THR A 73 0.72 -0.50 -13.04
C THR A 73 0.93 -1.76 -12.19
N SER A 74 -0.12 -2.53 -11.93
CA SER A 74 -0.10 -3.78 -11.16
C SER A 74 -0.36 -5.00 -12.05
N GLY A 75 0.18 -6.16 -11.66
CA GLY A 75 -0.07 -7.44 -12.32
C GLY A 75 0.62 -7.67 -13.67
N LEU A 76 1.38 -6.70 -14.18
CA LEU A 76 2.18 -6.83 -15.40
C LEU A 76 3.67 -6.68 -15.08
N ARG A 77 4.51 -7.47 -15.76
CA ARG A 77 5.98 -7.32 -15.70
C ARG A 77 6.44 -5.96 -16.24
N THR A 78 5.69 -5.42 -17.21
CA THR A 78 5.92 -4.09 -17.78
C THR A 78 4.63 -3.28 -17.61
N PRO A 79 4.66 -2.19 -16.83
CA PRO A 79 3.49 -1.34 -16.65
C PRO A 79 3.09 -0.72 -17.99
N ARG A 80 1.79 -0.60 -18.23
CA ARG A 80 1.26 0.12 -19.38
C ARG A 80 0.81 1.50 -18.92
N HIS A 81 1.22 2.53 -19.63
CA HIS A 81 0.82 3.90 -19.37
C HIS A 81 0.18 4.48 -20.63
N CYS A 82 -0.77 5.39 -20.47
CA CYS A 82 -1.16 6.26 -21.57
C CYS A 82 -0.12 7.37 -21.76
N ALA A 83 -0.18 8.15 -22.84
CA ALA A 83 0.78 9.21 -23.14
C ALA A 83 0.99 10.20 -21.97
N THR A 84 -0.08 10.57 -21.27
CA THR A 84 -0.01 11.43 -20.07
C THR A 84 0.66 10.72 -18.90
N GLY A 85 0.32 9.45 -18.66
CA GLY A 85 0.92 8.64 -17.61
C GLY A 85 2.42 8.42 -17.82
N GLU A 86 2.85 8.21 -19.07
CA GLU A 86 4.27 8.12 -19.42
C GLU A 86 5.01 9.44 -19.15
N ARG A 87 4.41 10.58 -19.51
CA ARG A 87 5.00 11.88 -19.25
C ARG A 87 5.18 12.10 -17.74
N LEU A 88 4.15 11.84 -16.94
CA LEU A 88 4.21 11.96 -15.47
C LEU A 88 5.22 10.98 -14.86
N ARG A 89 5.36 9.78 -15.43
CA ARG A 89 6.36 8.82 -14.98
C ARG A 89 7.78 9.32 -15.25
N ARG A 90 8.04 9.85 -16.45
CA ARG A 90 9.33 10.47 -16.79
C ARG A 90 9.63 11.70 -15.92
N GLU A 91 8.63 12.53 -15.63
CA GLU A 91 8.77 13.68 -14.74
C GLU A 91 9.16 13.25 -13.32
N LEU A 92 8.55 12.18 -12.80
CA LEU A 92 8.90 11.58 -11.51
C LEU A 92 10.32 10.97 -11.52
N ASP A 93 10.67 10.21 -12.55
CA ASP A 93 12.00 9.59 -12.68
C ASP A 93 13.12 10.63 -12.86
N ALA A 94 12.79 11.82 -13.38
CA ALA A 94 13.73 12.94 -13.49
C ALA A 94 13.94 13.71 -12.17
N GLN A 95 13.14 13.46 -11.13
CA GLN A 95 13.30 14.16 -9.86
C GLN A 95 14.50 13.57 -9.09
N PRO A 96 15.53 14.38 -8.78
CA PRO A 96 16.65 13.92 -7.97
C PRO A 96 16.16 13.57 -6.56
N TRP A 97 16.55 12.39 -6.06
CA TRP A 97 16.28 11.99 -4.68
C TRP A 97 17.10 12.79 -3.67
N GLU A 98 18.30 13.21 -4.08
CA GLU A 98 19.15 14.10 -3.31
C GLU A 98 18.77 15.55 -3.63
N SER A 99 17.89 16.10 -2.82
CA SER A 99 17.80 17.55 -2.63
C SER A 99 18.31 17.85 -1.22
N GLY A 100 19.59 17.55 -0.99
CA GLY A 100 20.28 18.01 0.21
C GLY A 100 20.76 19.46 0.03
N PRO A 101 20.84 20.27 1.10
CA PRO A 101 21.58 21.53 1.07
C PRO A 101 23.06 21.32 0.76
#